data_AF-A0A1H6CGT2-F1
#
_entry.id   AF-A0A1H6CGT2-F1
#
_cell.length_a   1.000
_cell.length_b   1.000
_cell.length_c   1.000
_cell.angle_alpha   90.00
_cell.angle_beta   90.00
_cell.angle_gamma   90.00
#
_symmetry.space_group_name_H-M   'P 1'
#
loop_
_entity.id
_entity.type
_entity.pdbx_description
1 polymer ?
#
loop_
_entity_poly.entity_id
_entity_poly.type
_entity_poly.pdbx_seq_one_letter_code
_entity_poly.pdbx_strand_id
1 'polypeptide(L)'
;MKAFGAPRPEAEIHQEFPAYGPIEAILGYVLFYVLVDRATPVVVETFSETVLDLSPSFLQFGLAMALWFVLAVTAVDQVRRQLAALGLVSYDEYQLRVWSRVTPSSLRTTGYLVALVVGGGVAVLTFQRAVETLVSLIPLFATVDPARFDIIGLLAMVAFFVAYGIATHSLDRLVIGAIHALSAD
;
A
#
# COMPACT_ATOMS: atom_id res chain seq x y z
N MET A 1 44.72 -1.00 -35.39
CA MET A 1 44.57 -2.30 -34.68
C MET A 1 43.66 -2.10 -33.49
N LYS A 2 42.53 -2.82 -33.46
CA LYS A 2 41.54 -2.82 -32.37
C LYS A 2 42.09 -3.65 -31.22
N ALA A 3 42.12 -3.10 -30.00
CA ALA A 3 42.30 -3.88 -28.78
C ALA A 3 40.98 -3.88 -28.00
N PHE A 4 40.40 -5.08 -27.97
CA PHE A 4 39.24 -5.60 -27.25
C PHE A 4 38.74 -4.77 -26.07
N GLY A 5 37.51 -4.27 -26.19
CA GLY A 5 36.69 -3.97 -25.03
C GLY A 5 36.41 -5.28 -24.29
N ALA A 6 36.75 -5.31 -23.00
CA ALA A 6 36.34 -6.38 -22.12
C ALA A 6 34.81 -6.55 -22.20
N PRO A 7 34.28 -7.78 -22.22
CA PRO A 7 32.85 -7.97 -22.05
C PRO A 7 32.49 -7.35 -20.69
N ARG A 8 31.60 -6.35 -20.71
CA ARG A 8 30.90 -5.95 -19.49
C ARG A 8 30.25 -7.23 -18.97
N PRO A 9 30.36 -7.58 -17.68
CA PRO A 9 29.46 -8.57 -17.12
C PRO A 9 28.07 -8.08 -17.46
N GLU A 10 27.37 -8.82 -18.30
CA GLU A 10 25.93 -8.73 -18.36
C GLU A 10 25.53 -8.95 -16.91
N ALA A 11 25.11 -7.87 -16.24
CA ALA A 11 24.47 -8.00 -14.96
C ALA A 11 23.24 -8.84 -15.28
N GLU A 12 23.36 -10.17 -15.05
CA GLU A 12 22.22 -11.05 -14.98
C GLU A 12 21.22 -10.29 -14.13
N ILE A 13 20.13 -9.84 -14.76
CA ILE A 13 18.99 -9.35 -14.02
C ILE A 13 18.52 -10.58 -13.29
N HIS A 14 19.03 -10.79 -12.08
CA HIS A 14 18.58 -11.85 -11.22
C HIS A 14 17.12 -11.52 -10.90
N GLN A 15 16.25 -12.16 -11.69
CA GLN A 15 14.83 -12.22 -11.47
C GLN A 15 14.61 -13.00 -10.18
N GLU A 16 14.58 -12.28 -9.07
CA GLU A 16 14.34 -12.85 -7.75
C GLU A 16 12.85 -13.12 -7.57
N PHE A 17 12.49 -14.40 -7.50
CA PHE A 17 11.13 -14.86 -7.21
C PHE A 17 11.03 -15.32 -5.75
N PRO A 18 9.98 -14.93 -5.01
CA PRO A 18 8.87 -14.05 -5.40
C PRO A 18 9.26 -12.56 -5.45
N ALA A 19 8.53 -11.77 -6.24
CA ALA A 19 8.71 -10.31 -6.27
C ALA A 19 8.21 -9.67 -4.96
N TYR A 20 8.85 -8.59 -4.54
CA TYR A 20 8.39 -7.75 -3.41
C TYR A 20 7.06 -7.03 -3.72
N GLY A 21 6.26 -6.78 -2.68
CA GLY A 21 4.98 -6.08 -2.75
C GLY A 21 3.69 -6.89 -2.48
N PRO A 22 3.64 -8.25 -2.50
CA PRO A 22 2.41 -8.99 -2.21
C PRO A 22 1.82 -8.69 -0.83
N ILE A 23 2.65 -8.59 0.21
CA ILE A 23 2.19 -8.36 1.58
C ILE A 23 1.67 -6.92 1.71
N GLU A 24 2.39 -5.95 1.12
CA GLU A 24 1.93 -4.57 1.03
C GLU A 24 0.57 -4.46 0.34
N ALA A 25 0.36 -5.18 -0.77
CA ALA A 25 -0.89 -5.13 -1.51
C ALA A 25 -2.06 -5.77 -0.75
N ILE A 26 -1.85 -6.91 -0.11
CA ILE A 26 -2.87 -7.57 0.71
C ILE A 26 -3.28 -6.65 1.86
N LEU A 27 -2.30 -6.14 2.62
CA LEU A 27 -2.57 -5.28 3.77
C LEU A 27 -3.15 -3.92 3.34
N GLY A 28 -2.70 -3.37 2.21
CA GLY A 28 -3.28 -2.17 1.61
C GLY A 28 -4.75 -2.37 1.24
N TYR A 29 -5.09 -3.49 0.59
CA TYR A 29 -6.47 -3.81 0.24
C TYR A 29 -7.34 -4.05 1.48
N VAL A 30 -6.83 -4.76 2.50
CA VAL A 30 -7.55 -4.97 3.76
C VAL A 30 -7.87 -3.64 4.44
N LEU A 31 -6.89 -2.73 4.53
CA LEU A 31 -7.13 -1.40 5.09
C LEU A 31 -8.17 -0.64 4.28
N PHE A 32 -8.06 -0.64 2.95
CA PHE A 32 -9.03 -0.01 2.07
C PHE A 32 -10.44 -0.57 2.29
N TYR A 33 -10.60 -1.88 2.36
CA TYR A 33 -11.86 -2.53 2.65
C TYR A 33 -12.45 -2.07 3.98
N VAL A 34 -11.65 -2.06 5.06
CA VAL A 34 -12.08 -1.58 6.38
C VAL A 34 -12.53 -0.12 6.34
N LEU A 35 -11.79 0.74 5.63
CA LEU A 35 -12.15 2.16 5.51
C LEU A 35 -13.46 2.34 4.74
N VAL A 36 -13.66 1.60 3.65
CA VAL A 36 -14.91 1.63 2.87
C VAL A 36 -16.08 1.11 3.71
N ASP A 37 -15.91 -0.01 4.41
CA ASP A 37 -16.94 -0.58 5.29
C ASP A 37 -17.40 0.44 6.35
N ARG A 38 -16.44 1.12 6.99
CA ARG A 38 -16.73 2.17 7.99
C ARG A 38 -17.34 3.43 7.40
N ALA A 39 -16.93 3.82 6.19
CA ALA A 39 -17.44 5.00 5.50
C ALA A 39 -18.83 4.77 4.88
N THR A 40 -19.15 3.54 4.48
CA THR A 40 -20.38 3.17 3.78
C THR A 40 -21.65 3.70 4.45
N PRO A 41 -21.90 3.48 5.76
CA PRO A 41 -23.13 4.00 6.38
C PRO A 41 -23.25 5.52 6.29
N VAL A 42 -22.15 6.24 6.52
CA VAL A 42 -22.12 7.71 6.48
C VAL A 42 -22.28 8.26 5.07
N VAL A 43 -21.66 7.61 4.08
CA VAL A 43 -21.85 7.94 2.67
C VAL A 43 -23.31 7.72 2.27
N VAL A 44 -23.88 6.56 2.59
CA VAL A 44 -25.26 6.23 2.24
C VAL A 44 -26.21 7.26 2.83
N GLU A 45 -26.11 7.53 4.13
CA GLU A 45 -26.93 8.54 4.84
C GLU A 45 -26.79 9.93 4.21
N THR A 46 -25.56 10.43 4.06
CA THR A 46 -25.31 11.79 3.56
C THR A 46 -25.85 11.99 2.14
N PHE A 47 -25.61 11.03 1.24
CA PHE A 47 -25.96 11.19 -0.18
C PHE A 47 -27.39 10.80 -0.50
N SER A 48 -28.02 9.91 0.29
CA SER A 48 -29.46 9.63 0.14
C SER A 48 -30.32 10.77 0.66
N GLU A 49 -29.92 11.42 1.77
CA GLU A 49 -30.77 12.44 2.40
C GLU A 49 -30.50 13.87 1.91
N THR A 50 -29.30 14.15 1.39
CA THR A 50 -28.86 15.54 1.17
C THR A 50 -28.70 15.90 -0.31
N VAL A 51 -27.64 15.42 -0.96
CA VAL A 51 -27.10 16.09 -2.16
C VAL A 51 -27.73 15.58 -3.46
N LEU A 52 -28.09 14.30 -3.54
CA LEU A 52 -28.44 13.65 -4.81
C LEU A 52 -29.72 12.79 -4.77
N ASP A 53 -30.37 12.65 -3.60
CA ASP A 53 -31.57 11.82 -3.39
C ASP A 53 -31.44 10.41 -4.04
N LEU A 54 -30.23 9.85 -3.94
CA LEU A 54 -29.91 8.55 -4.53
C LEU A 54 -30.48 7.44 -3.64
N SER A 55 -30.93 6.36 -4.28
CA SER A 55 -31.39 5.21 -3.51
C SER A 55 -30.22 4.58 -2.72
N PRO A 56 -30.43 4.20 -1.44
CA PRO A 56 -29.40 3.55 -0.64
C PRO A 56 -28.81 2.29 -1.29
N SER A 57 -29.65 1.52 -1.98
CA SER A 57 -29.22 0.32 -2.70
C SER A 57 -28.29 0.63 -3.87
N PHE A 58 -28.51 1.73 -4.59
CA PHE A 58 -27.62 2.16 -5.67
C PHE A 58 -26.25 2.59 -5.13
N LEU A 59 -26.22 3.33 -4.02
CA LEU A 59 -24.97 3.73 -3.36
C LEU A 59 -24.18 2.52 -2.84
N GLN A 60 -24.85 1.59 -2.14
CA GLN A 60 -24.23 0.36 -1.66
C GLN A 60 -23.69 -0.49 -2.82
N PHE A 61 -24.46 -0.63 -3.90
CA PHE A 61 -24.03 -1.34 -5.09
C PHE A 61 -22.81 -0.68 -5.74
N GLY A 62 -22.80 0.65 -5.87
CA GLY A 62 -21.67 1.40 -6.42
C GLY A 62 -20.39 1.22 -5.59
N LEU A 63 -20.50 1.30 -4.26
CA LEU A 63 -19.37 1.05 -3.35
C LEU A 63 -18.86 -0.39 -3.44
N ALA A 64 -19.77 -1.37 -3.50
CA ALA A 64 -19.40 -2.77 -3.69
C ALA A 64 -18.69 -3.01 -5.04
N MET A 65 -19.18 -2.41 -6.11
CA MET A 65 -18.53 -2.46 -7.43
C MET A 65 -17.14 -1.82 -7.41
N ALA A 66 -16.97 -0.70 -6.71
CA ALA A 66 -15.66 -0.07 -6.54
C ALA A 66 -14.68 -0.96 -5.78
N LEU A 67 -15.12 -1.63 -4.69
CA LEU A 67 -14.31 -2.61 -3.96
C LEU A 67 -13.84 -3.74 -4.88
N TRP A 68 -14.77 -4.34 -5.62
CA TRP A 68 -14.47 -5.42 -6.58
C TRP A 68 -13.51 -4.97 -7.67
N PHE A 69 -13.69 -3.75 -8.20
CA PHE A 69 -12.81 -3.20 -9.20
C PHE A 69 -11.38 -3.02 -8.66
N VAL A 70 -11.22 -2.40 -7.48
CA VAL A 70 -9.91 -2.19 -6.85
C VAL A 70 -9.24 -3.53 -6.54
N LEU A 71 -10.00 -4.52 -6.04
CA LEU A 71 -9.50 -5.87 -5.83
C LEU A 71 -8.97 -6.49 -7.13
N ALA A 72 -9.75 -6.42 -8.20
CA ALA A 72 -9.39 -6.99 -9.50
C ALA A 72 -8.12 -6.33 -10.07
N VAL A 73 -8.05 -4.99 -10.05
CA VAL A 73 -6.86 -4.26 -10.52
C VAL A 73 -5.63 -4.59 -9.68
N THR A 74 -5.78 -4.66 -8.35
CA THR A 74 -4.68 -5.03 -7.44
C THR A 74 -4.20 -6.44 -7.71
N ALA A 75 -5.12 -7.41 -7.89
CA ALA A 75 -4.78 -8.79 -8.21
C ALA A 75 -4.07 -8.89 -9.57
N VAL A 76 -4.55 -8.19 -10.59
CA VAL A 76 -3.90 -8.16 -11.92
C VAL A 76 -2.50 -7.54 -11.84
N ASP A 77 -2.32 -6.43 -11.12
CA ASP A 77 -1.00 -5.81 -10.94
C ASP A 77 -0.03 -6.77 -10.23
N GLN A 78 -0.47 -7.43 -9.16
CA GLN A 78 0.35 -8.41 -8.44
C GLN A 78 0.71 -9.60 -9.32
N VAL A 79 -0.24 -10.17 -10.06
CA VAL A 79 0.03 -11.27 -11.00
C VAL A 79 1.05 -10.83 -12.06
N ARG A 80 0.89 -9.63 -12.64
CA ARG A 80 1.85 -9.10 -13.63
C ARG A 80 3.25 -8.94 -13.04
N ARG A 81 3.37 -8.43 -11.81
CA ARG A 81 4.67 -8.31 -11.11
C ARG A 81 5.32 -9.66 -10.84
N GLN A 82 4.54 -10.65 -10.40
CA GLN A 82 5.06 -12.00 -10.16
C GLN A 82 5.46 -12.70 -11.46
N LEU A 83 4.69 -12.55 -12.54
CA LEU A 83 5.06 -13.06 -13.86
C LEU A 83 6.32 -12.39 -14.42
N ALA A 84 6.51 -11.09 -14.17
CA ALA A 84 7.74 -10.39 -14.55
C ALA A 84 8.96 -10.90 -13.76
N ALA A 85 8.80 -11.20 -12.47
CA ALA A 85 9.84 -11.83 -11.66
C ALA A 85 10.11 -13.28 -12.05
N LEU A 86 9.22 -13.94 -12.80
CA LEU A 86 9.46 -15.24 -13.43
C LEU A 86 10.04 -15.12 -14.85
N GLY A 87 10.26 -13.90 -15.34
CA GLY A 87 10.75 -13.65 -16.70
C GLY A 87 9.74 -13.86 -17.82
N LEU A 88 8.47 -14.05 -17.48
CA LEU A 88 7.40 -14.32 -18.45
C LEU A 88 6.86 -13.03 -19.11
N VAL A 89 7.10 -11.86 -18.50
CA VAL A 89 6.66 -10.55 -18.99
C VAL A 89 7.76 -9.51 -18.78
N SER A 90 8.09 -8.74 -19.82
CA SER A 90 9.06 -7.63 -19.70
C SER A 90 8.39 -6.45 -19.00
N TYR A 91 8.91 -6.06 -17.83
CA TYR A 91 8.54 -4.81 -17.16
C TYR A 91 9.49 -3.71 -17.66
N ASP A 92 8.98 -2.56 -18.09
CA ASP A 92 9.83 -1.41 -18.44
C ASP A 92 10.49 -0.87 -17.16
N GLU A 93 11.72 -1.29 -16.92
CA GLU A 93 12.53 -0.94 -15.76
C GLU A 93 13.04 0.50 -15.85
N TYR A 94 12.27 1.48 -15.36
CA TYR A 94 12.74 2.86 -15.22
C TYR A 94 13.11 3.31 -13.80
N GLN A 95 13.09 2.44 -12.76
CA GLN A 95 13.31 2.89 -11.37
C GLN A 95 14.27 2.10 -10.46
N LEU A 96 15.01 1.10 -10.94
CA LEU A 96 15.83 0.24 -10.06
C LEU A 96 17.35 0.50 -10.07
N ARG A 97 17.81 1.66 -10.56
CA ARG A 97 19.23 2.03 -10.55
C ARG A 97 19.54 3.28 -9.72
N VAL A 98 19.47 3.22 -8.40
CA VAL A 98 20.20 4.22 -7.57
C VAL A 98 20.79 3.68 -6.27
N TRP A 99 20.33 2.58 -5.67
CA TRP A 99 20.80 2.18 -4.34
C TRP A 99 21.42 0.78 -4.27
N SER A 100 22.51 0.62 -5.03
CA SER A 100 23.65 -0.21 -4.61
C SER A 100 24.28 0.43 -3.37
N ARG A 101 23.63 0.31 -2.20
CA ARG A 101 24.33 0.50 -0.92
C ARG A 101 24.62 -0.85 -0.33
N VAL A 102 25.91 -1.17 -0.37
CA VAL A 102 26.61 -2.21 0.40
C VAL A 102 26.33 -1.99 1.89
N THR A 103 25.13 -2.37 2.32
CA THR A 103 24.74 -2.38 3.73
C THR A 103 24.72 -3.86 4.12
N PRO A 104 25.45 -4.28 5.15
CA PRO A 104 25.39 -5.65 5.64
C PRO A 104 23.93 -6.08 5.81
N SER A 105 23.56 -7.23 5.25
CA SER A 105 22.17 -7.75 5.25
C SER A 105 21.52 -7.70 6.64
N SER A 106 22.29 -7.99 7.68
CA SER A 106 21.88 -7.93 9.10
C SER A 106 21.41 -6.55 9.58
N LEU A 107 22.10 -5.46 9.19
CA LEU A 107 21.71 -4.10 9.59
C LEU A 107 20.42 -3.66 8.89
N ARG A 108 20.22 -4.10 7.65
CA ARG A 108 19.00 -3.81 6.89
C ARG A 108 17.78 -4.55 7.48
N THR A 109 17.93 -5.82 7.83
CA THR A 109 16.89 -6.61 8.53
C THR A 109 16.53 -5.99 9.87
N THR A 110 17.54 -5.57 10.66
CA THR A 110 17.30 -4.90 11.94
C THR A 110 16.55 -3.58 11.75
N GLY A 111 16.91 -2.80 10.74
CA GLY A 111 16.19 -1.57 10.39
C GLY A 111 14.72 -1.80 10.06
N TYR A 112 14.40 -2.82 9.25
CA TYR A 112 13.02 -3.18 8.95
C TYR A 112 12.26 -3.69 10.17
N LEU A 113 12.88 -4.46 11.06
CA LEU A 113 12.25 -4.90 12.31
C LEU A 113 11.88 -3.71 13.20
N VAL A 114 12.80 -2.77 13.39
CA VAL A 114 12.53 -1.54 14.17
C VAL A 114 11.43 -0.73 13.50
N ALA A 115 11.48 -0.54 12.18
CA ALA A 115 10.47 0.19 11.43
C ALA A 115 9.09 -0.47 11.50
N LEU A 116 9.02 -1.80 11.46
CA LEU A 116 7.78 -2.56 11.64
C LEU A 116 7.19 -2.36 13.04
N VAL A 117 7.99 -2.48 14.09
CA VAL A 117 7.52 -2.33 15.48
C VAL A 117 7.06 -0.89 15.75
N VAL A 118 7.88 0.10 15.40
CA VAL A 118 7.57 1.51 15.63
C VAL A 118 6.40 1.96 14.75
N GLY A 119 6.45 1.68 13.45
CA GLY A 119 5.39 2.03 12.51
C GLY A 119 4.07 1.34 12.86
N GLY A 120 4.10 0.04 13.17
CA GLY A 120 2.91 -0.72 13.59
C GLY A 120 2.32 -0.18 14.89
N GLY A 121 3.17 0.14 15.88
CA GLY A 121 2.73 0.75 17.14
C GLY A 121 2.05 2.10 16.94
N VAL A 122 2.66 3.01 16.15
CA VAL A 122 2.06 4.31 15.83
C VAL A 122 0.75 4.13 15.06
N ALA A 123 0.70 3.20 14.09
CA ALA A 123 -0.51 2.94 13.32
C ALA A 123 -1.66 2.45 14.21
N VAL A 124 -1.42 1.52 15.13
CA VAL A 124 -2.46 1.05 16.07
C VAL A 124 -2.97 2.18 16.96
N LEU A 125 -2.07 3.00 17.50
CA LEU A 125 -2.43 4.11 18.39
C LEU A 125 -3.22 5.23 17.68
N THR A 126 -2.98 5.43 16.39
CA THR A 126 -3.60 6.50 15.60
C THR A 126 -4.82 6.02 14.80
N PHE A 127 -5.01 4.71 14.63
CA PHE A 127 -6.04 4.11 13.78
C PHE A 127 -7.44 4.63 14.08
N GLN A 128 -7.89 4.56 15.33
CA GLN A 128 -9.25 4.95 15.69
C GLN A 128 -9.51 6.42 15.34
N ARG A 129 -8.62 7.32 15.77
CA ARG A 129 -8.73 8.77 15.50
C ARG A 129 -8.67 9.05 13.99
N ALA A 130 -7.82 8.34 13.26
CA ALA A 130 -7.68 8.47 11.81
C ALA A 130 -8.99 8.09 11.09
N VAL A 131 -9.59 6.96 11.45
CA VAL A 131 -10.86 6.50 10.87
C VAL A 131 -12.00 7.47 11.19
N GLU A 132 -12.11 7.90 12.45
CA GLU A 132 -13.11 8.89 12.88
C GLU A 132 -12.97 10.20 12.10
N THR A 133 -11.73 10.68 11.94
CA THR A 133 -11.44 11.89 11.15
C THR A 133 -11.85 11.68 9.69
N LEU A 134 -11.42 10.59 9.05
CA LEU A 134 -11.73 10.29 7.66
C LEU A 134 -13.24 10.26 7.42
N VAL A 135 -14.00 9.61 8.29
CA VAL A 135 -15.45 9.54 8.19
C VAL A 135 -16.10 10.90 8.40
N SER A 136 -15.60 11.72 9.33
CA SER A 136 -16.10 13.08 9.58
C SER A 136 -15.92 14.05 8.41
N LEU A 137 -14.96 13.77 7.51
CA LEU A 137 -14.73 14.58 6.32
C LEU A 137 -15.84 14.41 5.27
N ILE A 138 -16.52 13.26 5.22
CA ILE A 138 -17.58 12.97 4.24
C ILE A 138 -18.70 14.03 4.30
N PRO A 139 -19.37 14.27 5.45
CA PRO A 139 -20.39 15.29 5.53
C PRO A 139 -19.82 16.71 5.37
N LEU A 140 -18.57 16.95 5.80
CA LEU A 140 -17.92 18.26 5.70
C LEU A 140 -17.78 18.73 4.24
N PHE A 141 -17.45 17.81 3.32
CA PHE A 141 -17.41 18.10 1.89
C PHE A 141 -18.81 18.23 1.27
N ALA A 142 -19.81 17.55 1.82
CA ALA A 142 -21.19 17.66 1.36
C ALA A 142 -21.84 19.00 1.77
N THR A 143 -21.53 19.51 2.97
CA THR A 143 -22.18 20.71 3.53
C THR A 143 -21.33 21.98 3.44
N VAL A 144 -20.06 21.88 3.04
CA VAL A 144 -19.12 23.01 2.85
C VAL A 144 -19.01 23.90 4.10
N ASP A 145 -18.96 23.29 5.29
CA ASP A 145 -18.78 24.03 6.56
C ASP A 145 -17.38 23.78 7.14
N PRO A 146 -16.40 24.68 6.90
CA PRO A 146 -15.02 24.51 7.34
C PRO A 146 -14.80 24.74 8.85
N ALA A 147 -15.80 25.23 9.59
CA ALA A 147 -15.63 25.61 11.00
C ALA A 147 -15.43 24.41 11.96
N ARG A 148 -15.62 23.17 11.48
CA ARG A 148 -15.50 21.94 12.27
C ARG A 148 -14.24 21.10 11.98
N PHE A 149 -13.26 21.66 11.28
CA PHE A 149 -12.09 20.90 10.86
C PHE A 149 -11.17 20.53 12.05
N ASP A 150 -11.09 19.24 12.40
CA ASP A 150 -10.20 18.72 13.45
C ASP A 150 -8.76 18.56 12.93
N ILE A 151 -7.93 19.57 13.16
CA ILE A 151 -6.50 19.55 12.79
C ILE A 151 -5.76 18.41 13.49
N ILE A 152 -6.08 18.11 14.75
CA ILE A 152 -5.43 17.03 15.50
C ILE A 152 -5.81 15.68 14.87
N GLY A 153 -7.08 15.51 14.54
CA GLY A 153 -7.59 14.38 13.78
C GLY A 153 -6.88 14.22 12.43
N LEU A 154 -6.70 15.30 11.67
CA LEU A 154 -5.96 15.29 10.42
C LEU A 154 -4.51 14.81 10.62
N LEU A 155 -3.81 15.35 11.62
CA LEU A 155 -2.44 14.94 11.92
C LEU A 155 -2.35 13.46 12.33
N ALA A 156 -3.30 12.98 13.13
CA ALA A 156 -3.40 11.57 13.49
C ALA A 156 -3.68 10.69 12.26
N MET A 157 -4.53 11.15 11.34
CA MET A 157 -4.80 10.47 10.08
C MET A 157 -3.55 10.37 9.20
N VAL A 158 -2.80 11.47 9.03
CA VAL A 158 -1.54 11.45 8.28
C VAL A 158 -0.52 10.54 8.94
N ALA A 159 -0.35 10.65 10.27
CA ALA A 159 0.55 9.79 11.02
C ALA A 159 0.19 8.31 10.87
N PHE A 160 -1.10 7.98 10.91
CA PHE A 160 -1.62 6.63 10.68
C PHE A 160 -1.19 6.09 9.31
N PHE A 161 -1.51 6.79 8.21
CA PHE A 161 -1.21 6.30 6.86
C PHE A 161 0.29 6.15 6.61
N VAL A 162 1.10 7.11 7.08
CA VAL A 162 2.55 7.05 6.95
C VAL A 162 3.12 5.88 7.75
N ALA A 163 2.72 5.74 9.01
CA ALA A 163 3.20 4.67 9.88
C ALA A 163 2.76 3.28 9.39
N TYR A 164 1.52 3.16 8.92
CA TYR A 164 1.00 1.94 8.31
C TYR A 164 1.80 1.56 7.07
N GLY A 165 2.03 2.51 6.15
CA GLY A 165 2.83 2.26 4.94
C GLY A 165 4.26 1.82 5.26
N ILE A 166 4.92 2.45 6.24
CA ILE A 166 6.25 2.03 6.70
C ILE A 166 6.21 0.61 7.27
N ALA A 167 5.20 0.29 8.07
CA ALA A 167 5.06 -1.02 8.71
C ALA A 167 4.81 -2.12 7.67
N THR A 168 3.85 -1.94 6.76
CA THR A 168 3.54 -2.92 5.72
C THR A 168 4.71 -3.11 4.76
N HIS A 169 5.40 -2.03 4.40
CA HIS A 169 6.62 -2.08 3.59
C HIS A 169 7.74 -2.88 4.26
N SER A 170 7.98 -2.59 5.55
CA SER A 170 9.01 -3.29 6.31
C SER A 170 8.68 -4.78 6.48
N LEU A 171 7.40 -5.10 6.70
CA LEU A 171 6.94 -6.48 6.80
C LEU A 171 7.13 -7.24 5.49
N ASP A 172 6.76 -6.66 4.35
CA ASP A 172 6.95 -7.27 3.04
C ASP A 172 8.43 -7.60 2.79
N ARG A 173 9.33 -6.64 3.05
CA ARG A 173 10.77 -6.84 2.89
C ARG A 173 11.32 -7.93 3.80
N LEU A 174 10.84 -8.02 5.04
CA LEU A 174 11.25 -9.07 5.98
C LEU A 174 10.76 -10.46 5.54
N VAL A 175 9.49 -10.57 5.14
CA VAL A 175 8.88 -11.85 4.74
C VAL A 175 9.51 -12.36 3.43
N ILE A 176 9.55 -11.52 2.41
CA ILE A 176 10.10 -11.90 1.10
C ILE A 176 11.60 -12.14 1.19
N GLY A 177 12.33 -11.28 1.91
CA GLY A 177 13.77 -11.48 2.15
C GLY A 177 14.08 -12.79 2.88
N ALA A 178 13.24 -13.21 3.82
CA ALA A 178 13.37 -14.51 4.48
C ALA A 178 13.11 -15.68 3.52
N ILE A 179 12.10 -15.56 2.64
CA ILE A 179 11.80 -16.58 1.62
C ILE A 179 12.97 -16.75 0.65
N HIS A 180 13.57 -15.66 0.19
CA HIS A 180 14.75 -15.72 -0.69
C HIS A 180 15.94 -16.38 0.01
N ALA A 181 16.19 -16.04 1.27
CA ALA A 181 17.27 -16.65 2.05
C ALA A 181 17.10 -18.16 2.21
N LEU A 182 15.88 -18.62 2.51
CA LEU A 182 15.56 -20.05 2.65
C LEU A 182 15.60 -20.82 1.32
N SER A 183 15.42 -20.15 0.19
CA SER A 183 15.42 -20.78 -1.13
C SER A 183 16.83 -20.89 -1.74
N ALA A 184 17.82 -20.22 -1.15
CA ALA A 184 19.21 -20.21 -1.59
C ALA A 184 20.10 -21.25 -0.86
N ASP A 185 19.58 -21.88 0.21
CA ASP A 185 20.17 -23.01 0.92
C ASP A 185 19.68 -24.36 0.35
#